data_AF-A0A916W9U7-F1
#
_entry.id   AF-A0A916W9U7-F1
#
_cell.length_a   1.000
_cell.length_b   1.000
_cell.length_c   1.000
_cell.angle_alpha   90.00
_cell.angle_beta   90.00
_cell.angle_gamma   90.00
#
_symmetry.space_group_name_H-M   'P 1'
#
loop_
_entity.id
_entity.type
_entity.pdbx_description
1 polymer ?
#
loop_
_entity_poly.entity_id
_entity_poly.type
_entity_poly.pdbx_seq_one_letter_code
_entity_poly.pdbx_strand_id
1 'polypeptide(L)'
;MSLDNVAAVLAALARLAPAELALLRDAEPFSAAFRLIEVNAPSGVPLSWIDWLEKSGDPSFTNALEIVRHGKDEWPVQPSTSDPSQVAAFVAALNRAQDNPLASERTAQALPFLVAWLQQDPAFPAPVMAPVYSSLLTLFALNSTRSGSVYESSQVLVEALLSVGISGAEYISLIADIDELTGQAFGIDLIYWVLDMIESFMRASAPDAKGRDAFLHSILAKAAPFSRRLSTLQRIAVKRLAGELGWSLDEVGVSVDSETNDDVSYRFEGLRMAGN
;
A
#
# COMPACT_ATOMS: atom_id res chain seq x y z
N MET A 1 35.93 16.58 3.56
CA MET A 1 34.67 17.18 3.06
C MET A 1 33.58 16.71 4.00
N SER A 2 32.85 17.60 4.69
CA SER A 2 31.82 17.20 5.66
C SER A 2 30.66 16.49 4.94
N LEU A 3 30.04 15.48 5.56
CA LEU A 3 28.87 14.77 5.02
C LEU A 3 27.74 15.75 4.66
N ASP A 4 27.56 16.80 5.46
CA ASP A 4 26.57 17.85 5.25
C ASP A 4 26.76 18.60 3.92
N ASN A 5 28.01 18.75 3.48
CA ASN A 5 28.33 19.42 2.22
C ASN A 5 28.02 18.52 1.02
N VAL A 6 28.16 17.20 1.16
CA VAL A 6 27.81 16.24 0.09
C VAL A 6 26.29 16.16 -0.06
N ALA A 7 25.56 16.10 1.05
CA ALA A 7 24.10 16.09 1.04
C ALA A 7 23.51 17.39 0.44
N ALA A 8 24.07 18.55 0.80
CA ALA A 8 23.65 19.83 0.24
C ALA A 8 23.94 19.93 -1.28
N VAL A 9 25.05 19.35 -1.75
CA VAL A 9 25.40 19.29 -3.16
C VAL A 9 24.44 18.36 -3.92
N LEU A 10 24.14 17.17 -3.40
CA LEU A 10 23.18 16.25 -4.02
C LEU A 10 21.78 16.85 -4.10
N ALA A 11 21.33 17.53 -3.04
CA ALA A 11 20.04 18.23 -3.03
C ALA A 11 19.97 19.42 -4.02
N ALA A 12 21.10 20.06 -4.31
CA ALA A 12 21.19 21.09 -5.34
C ALA A 12 21.17 20.48 -6.75
N LEU A 13 21.80 19.33 -6.94
CA LEU A 13 21.82 18.60 -8.22
C LEU A 13 20.45 18.02 -8.59
N ALA A 14 19.69 17.53 -7.61
CA ALA A 14 18.33 17.00 -7.80
C ALA A 14 17.32 18.05 -8.28
N ARG A 15 17.64 19.35 -8.16
CA ARG A 15 16.77 20.46 -8.61
C ARG A 15 16.98 20.84 -10.07
N LEU A 16 17.95 20.23 -10.74
CA LEU A 16 18.28 20.54 -12.13
C LEU A 16 17.45 19.69 -13.09
N ALA A 17 17.05 20.28 -14.21
CA ALA A 17 16.43 19.52 -15.29
C ALA A 17 17.45 18.51 -15.87
N PRO A 18 17.00 17.38 -16.45
CA PRO A 18 17.90 16.34 -16.99
C PRO A 18 18.94 16.87 -18.00
N ALA A 19 18.56 17.86 -18.81
CA ALA A 19 19.46 18.49 -19.77
C ALA A 19 20.53 19.37 -19.08
N GLU A 20 20.19 20.02 -17.97
CA GLU A 20 21.11 20.87 -17.19
C GLU A 20 22.10 20.02 -16.40
N LEU A 21 21.65 18.88 -15.88
CA LEU A 21 22.50 17.86 -15.26
C LEU A 21 23.53 17.28 -16.23
N ALA A 22 23.12 17.01 -17.48
CA ALA A 22 24.03 16.55 -18.54
C ALA A 22 25.08 17.61 -18.89
N LEU A 23 24.67 18.88 -19.01
CA LEU A 23 25.58 19.99 -19.27
C LEU A 23 26.58 20.20 -18.12
N LEU A 24 26.14 20.07 -16.87
CA LEU A 24 27.01 20.18 -15.69
C LEU A 24 28.00 19.02 -15.55
N ARG A 25 27.63 17.82 -16.02
CA ARG A 25 28.53 16.65 -16.08
C ARG A 25 29.67 16.85 -17.07
N ASP A 26 29.40 17.54 -18.18
CA ASP A 26 30.38 17.77 -19.27
C ASP A 26 31.15 19.08 -19.12
N ALA A 27 30.71 19.99 -18.24
CA ALA A 27 31.36 21.27 -17.99
C ALA A 27 32.54 21.15 -17.01
N GLU A 28 33.74 21.54 -17.44
CA GLU A 28 34.86 21.78 -16.53
C GLU A 28 34.64 23.06 -15.71
N PRO A 29 34.97 23.10 -14.41
CA PRO A 29 35.72 22.10 -13.62
C PRO A 29 34.84 21.04 -12.90
N PHE A 30 33.54 20.99 -13.18
CA PHE A 30 32.57 20.16 -12.43
C PHE A 30 32.63 18.68 -12.83
N SER A 31 33.08 18.36 -14.05
CA SER A 31 33.28 16.99 -14.53
C SER A 31 34.14 16.16 -13.57
N ALA A 32 35.25 16.74 -13.07
CA ALA A 32 36.16 16.06 -12.17
C ALA A 32 35.53 15.80 -10.79
N ALA A 33 34.73 16.73 -10.28
CA ALA A 33 34.02 16.59 -9.01
C ALA A 33 32.91 15.53 -9.09
N PHE A 34 32.16 15.49 -10.20
CA PHE A 34 31.14 14.47 -10.45
C PHE A 34 31.75 13.07 -10.52
N ARG A 35 32.84 12.91 -11.28
CA ARG A 35 33.56 11.64 -11.34
C ARG A 35 34.07 11.22 -9.97
N LEU A 36 34.52 12.15 -9.13
CA LEU A 36 34.98 11.84 -7.77
C LEU A 36 33.84 11.38 -6.86
N ILE A 37 32.63 11.94 -7.01
CA ILE A 37 31.42 11.52 -6.29
C ILE A 37 30.96 10.14 -6.77
N GLU A 38 30.99 9.89 -8.08
CA GLU A 38 30.63 8.61 -8.69
C GLU A 38 31.64 7.49 -8.35
N VAL A 39 32.94 7.80 -8.27
CA VAL A 39 34.01 6.84 -7.95
C VAL A 39 34.08 6.49 -6.46
N ASN A 40 33.64 7.39 -5.57
CA ASN A 40 33.65 7.15 -4.12
C ASN A 40 32.28 6.70 -3.56
N ALA A 41 31.23 6.65 -4.39
CA ALA A 41 30.00 5.95 -4.05
C ALA A 41 30.28 4.44 -4.17
N PRO A 42 30.18 3.64 -3.09
CA PRO A 42 30.25 2.19 -3.23
C PRO A 42 29.16 1.78 -4.23
N SER A 43 29.56 1.23 -5.37
CA SER A 43 28.65 0.72 -6.38
C SER A 43 27.63 1.73 -6.96
N GLY A 44 27.92 3.03 -7.04
CA GLY A 44 27.11 4.05 -7.73
C GLY A 44 25.68 4.30 -7.18
N VAL A 45 25.17 5.52 -7.27
CA VAL A 45 23.79 5.84 -6.83
C VAL A 45 22.78 5.18 -7.78
N PRO A 46 21.79 4.40 -7.29
CA PRO A 46 20.72 3.85 -8.12
C PRO A 46 19.92 4.95 -8.83
N LEU A 47 19.60 4.76 -10.11
CA LEU A 47 18.84 5.72 -10.91
C LEU A 47 17.42 5.22 -11.23
N SER A 48 17.10 3.99 -10.81
CA SER A 48 15.82 3.34 -11.03
C SER A 48 15.48 2.38 -9.89
N TRP A 49 14.22 1.96 -9.79
CA TRP A 49 13.81 0.91 -8.85
C TRP A 49 14.49 -0.43 -9.12
N ILE A 50 14.70 -0.79 -10.39
CA ILE A 50 15.39 -2.04 -10.75
C ILE A 50 16.85 -1.98 -10.27
N ASP A 51 17.57 -0.88 -10.53
CA ASP A 51 18.94 -0.68 -10.06
C ASP A 51 19.03 -0.77 -8.53
N TRP A 52 18.04 -0.20 -7.84
CA TRP A 52 17.99 -0.22 -6.39
C TRP A 52 17.75 -1.63 -5.85
N LEU A 53 16.82 -2.38 -6.44
CA LEU A 53 16.53 -3.77 -6.08
C LEU A 53 17.78 -4.66 -6.27
N GLU A 54 18.52 -4.47 -7.37
CA GLU A 54 19.77 -5.19 -7.63
C GLU A 54 20.86 -4.91 -6.58
N LYS A 55 20.96 -3.66 -6.13
CA LYS A 55 21.96 -3.23 -5.12
C LYS A 55 21.51 -3.50 -3.69
N SER A 56 20.21 -3.73 -3.45
CA SER A 56 19.64 -3.84 -2.11
C SER A 56 20.28 -4.97 -1.26
N GLY A 57 20.86 -5.98 -1.90
CA GLY A 57 21.57 -7.07 -1.23
C GLY A 57 23.02 -6.76 -0.81
N ASP A 58 23.59 -5.62 -1.22
CA ASP A 58 24.96 -5.21 -0.90
C ASP A 58 25.04 -4.65 0.54
N PRO A 59 25.80 -5.25 1.46
CA PRO A 59 25.97 -4.72 2.82
C PRO A 59 26.57 -3.31 2.87
N SER A 60 27.36 -2.92 1.87
CA SER A 60 27.95 -1.58 1.77
C SER A 60 26.94 -0.50 1.37
N PHE A 61 25.77 -0.90 0.86
CA PHE A 61 24.68 0.01 0.51
C PHE A 61 23.88 0.45 1.75
N THR A 62 24.55 1.15 2.66
CA THR A 62 24.03 1.46 4.02
C THR A 62 22.91 2.50 4.03
N ASN A 63 22.84 3.37 3.02
CA ASN A 63 21.81 4.40 2.86
C ASN A 63 20.63 3.97 1.97
N ALA A 64 20.45 2.66 1.74
CA ALA A 64 19.46 2.12 0.81
C ALA A 64 18.05 2.70 0.98
N LEU A 65 17.55 2.76 2.22
CA LEU A 65 16.20 3.28 2.51
C LEU A 65 16.09 4.79 2.30
N GLU A 66 17.14 5.55 2.62
CA GLU A 66 17.17 6.99 2.37
C GLU A 66 17.11 7.28 0.87
N ILE A 67 17.85 6.51 0.07
CA ILE A 67 17.84 6.66 -1.40
C ILE A 67 16.44 6.42 -1.97
N VAL A 68 15.72 5.35 -1.61
CA VAL A 68 14.36 5.13 -2.16
C VAL A 68 13.36 6.17 -1.69
N ARG A 69 13.54 6.74 -0.50
CA ARG A 69 12.67 7.82 -0.03
C ARG A 69 12.72 9.04 -0.95
N HIS A 70 13.89 9.33 -1.53
CA HIS A 70 14.08 10.37 -2.54
C HIS A 70 13.73 9.87 -3.95
N GLY A 71 14.16 8.65 -4.27
CA GLY A 71 13.92 7.98 -5.55
C GLY A 71 12.44 7.86 -5.90
N LYS A 72 11.55 7.78 -4.89
CA LYS A 72 10.10 7.79 -5.14
C LYS A 72 9.63 9.05 -5.87
N ASP A 73 10.27 10.20 -5.67
CA ASP A 73 9.89 11.49 -6.27
C ASP A 73 10.79 11.85 -7.47
N GLU A 74 11.99 11.30 -7.52
CA GLU A 74 13.04 11.70 -8.47
C GLU A 74 13.18 10.72 -9.66
N TRP A 75 12.85 9.44 -9.48
CA TRP A 75 13.05 8.45 -10.55
C TRP A 75 11.91 8.46 -11.56
N PRO A 76 12.22 8.42 -12.87
CA PRO A 76 11.20 8.50 -13.91
C PRO A 76 10.29 7.27 -13.88
N VAL A 77 8.98 7.50 -13.87
CA VAL A 77 7.98 6.43 -14.01
C VAL A 77 7.93 5.91 -15.45
N GLN A 78 8.13 6.79 -16.44
CA GLN A 78 8.10 6.45 -17.86
C GLN A 78 9.49 6.58 -18.51
N PRO A 79 9.93 5.58 -19.32
CA PRO A 79 9.10 4.65 -20.09
C PRO A 79 8.84 3.27 -19.44
N SER A 80 9.17 3.08 -18.15
CA SER A 80 9.13 1.77 -17.50
C SER A 80 7.75 1.10 -17.40
N THR A 81 6.66 1.86 -17.56
CA THR A 81 5.28 1.37 -17.37
C THR A 81 4.52 1.05 -18.65
N SER A 82 5.07 1.26 -19.85
CA SER A 82 4.35 1.01 -21.13
C SER A 82 4.85 -0.20 -21.91
N ASP A 83 5.99 -0.77 -21.53
CA ASP A 83 6.65 -1.87 -22.23
C ASP A 83 6.53 -3.18 -21.42
N PRO A 84 5.82 -4.20 -21.92
CA PRO A 84 5.68 -5.48 -21.24
C PRO A 84 7.02 -6.15 -20.84
N SER A 85 8.09 -5.92 -21.60
CA SER A 85 9.41 -6.46 -21.27
C SER A 85 10.03 -5.79 -20.03
N GLN A 86 9.79 -4.48 -19.85
CA GLN A 86 10.24 -3.74 -18.67
C GLN A 86 9.41 -4.10 -17.44
N VAL A 87 8.10 -4.33 -17.60
CA VAL A 87 7.25 -4.86 -16.53
C VAL A 87 7.75 -6.24 -16.07
N ALA A 88 8.07 -7.14 -17.01
CA ALA A 88 8.62 -8.44 -16.69
C ALA A 88 9.99 -8.35 -15.99
N ALA A 89 10.86 -7.43 -16.43
CA ALA A 89 12.14 -7.17 -15.77
C ALA A 89 11.96 -6.65 -14.33
N PHE A 90 10.96 -5.80 -14.10
CA PHE A 90 10.63 -5.29 -12.77
C PHE A 90 10.19 -6.43 -11.85
N VAL A 91 9.24 -7.26 -12.27
CA VAL A 91 8.78 -8.43 -11.50
C VAL A 91 9.94 -9.38 -11.21
N ALA A 92 10.82 -9.62 -12.20
CA ALA A 92 12.00 -10.45 -11.99
C ALA A 92 12.98 -9.85 -10.96
N ALA A 93 13.16 -8.53 -10.93
CA ALA A 93 13.99 -7.84 -9.95
C ALA A 93 13.40 -7.94 -8.53
N LEU A 94 12.08 -7.78 -8.38
CA LEU A 94 11.37 -7.96 -7.11
C LEU A 94 11.57 -9.37 -6.56
N ASN A 95 11.40 -10.38 -7.43
CA ASN A 95 11.57 -11.79 -7.05
C ASN A 95 13.02 -12.09 -6.65
N ARG A 96 13.99 -11.64 -7.45
CA ARG A 96 15.43 -11.83 -7.15
C ARG A 96 15.84 -11.19 -5.82
N ALA A 97 15.26 -10.04 -5.46
CA ALA A 97 15.51 -9.42 -4.17
C ALA A 97 15.07 -10.31 -2.99
N GLN A 98 14.08 -11.19 -3.18
CA GLN A 98 13.63 -12.10 -2.12
C GLN A 98 14.59 -13.27 -1.88
N ASP A 99 15.46 -13.59 -2.84
CA ASP A 99 16.47 -14.64 -2.71
C ASP A 99 17.62 -14.27 -1.75
N ASN A 100 17.71 -13.00 -1.34
CA ASN A 100 18.72 -12.48 -0.41
C ASN A 100 18.02 -11.89 0.84
N PRO A 101 18.35 -12.36 2.07
CA PRO A 101 17.68 -11.89 3.29
C PRO A 101 17.76 -10.38 3.53
N LEU A 102 18.92 -9.76 3.26
CA LEU A 102 19.12 -8.32 3.45
C LEU A 102 18.35 -7.51 2.40
N ALA A 103 18.36 -7.97 1.15
CA ALA A 103 17.59 -7.38 0.07
C ALA A 103 16.08 -7.47 0.33
N SER A 104 15.60 -8.63 0.81
CA SER A 104 14.20 -8.86 1.17
C SER A 104 13.75 -7.92 2.29
N GLU A 105 14.53 -7.82 3.38
CA GLU A 105 14.22 -6.90 4.50
C GLU A 105 14.17 -5.44 4.02
N ARG A 106 15.16 -4.99 3.24
CA ARG A 106 15.19 -3.63 2.70
C ARG A 106 14.02 -3.38 1.74
N THR A 107 13.71 -4.34 0.87
CA THR A 107 12.58 -4.25 -0.07
C THR A 107 11.27 -4.11 0.69
N ALA A 108 11.07 -4.90 1.74
CA ALA A 108 9.89 -4.85 2.60
C ALA A 108 9.69 -3.47 3.24
N GLN A 109 10.77 -2.81 3.67
CA GLN A 109 10.72 -1.44 4.20
C GLN A 109 10.48 -0.38 3.11
N ALA A 110 10.86 -0.67 1.86
CA ALA A 110 10.74 0.25 0.73
C ALA A 110 9.38 0.18 0.01
N LEU A 111 8.58 -0.88 0.23
CA LEU A 111 7.32 -1.09 -0.50
C LEU A 111 6.37 0.13 -0.50
N PRO A 112 6.13 0.85 0.62
CA PRO A 112 5.24 2.02 0.59
C PRO A 112 5.77 3.14 -0.31
N PHE A 113 7.09 3.32 -0.40
CA PHE A 113 7.69 4.31 -1.30
C PHE A 113 7.55 3.91 -2.76
N LEU A 114 7.61 2.61 -3.06
CA LEU A 114 7.41 2.08 -4.40
C LEU A 114 5.95 2.26 -4.86
N VAL A 115 4.97 2.02 -3.97
CA VAL A 115 3.56 2.32 -4.26
C VAL A 115 3.35 3.82 -4.50
N ALA A 116 3.92 4.68 -3.65
CA ALA A 116 3.85 6.13 -3.83
C ALA A 116 4.48 6.61 -5.15
N TRP A 117 5.54 5.95 -5.62
CA TRP A 117 6.15 6.20 -6.92
C TRP A 117 5.22 5.80 -8.07
N LEU A 118 4.58 4.63 -8.00
CA LEU A 118 3.61 4.19 -9.02
C LEU A 118 2.42 5.14 -9.18
N GLN A 119 1.93 5.70 -8.07
CA GLN A 119 0.80 6.64 -8.07
C GLN A 119 1.11 7.98 -8.75
N GLN A 120 2.39 8.27 -9.02
CA GLN A 120 2.78 9.47 -9.77
C GLN A 120 2.60 9.30 -11.28
N ASP A 121 2.40 8.07 -11.79
CA ASP A 121 2.06 7.86 -13.19
C ASP A 121 0.68 8.47 -13.49
N PRO A 122 0.54 9.42 -14.43
CA PRO A 122 -0.76 9.90 -14.85
C PRO A 122 -1.65 8.79 -15.43
N ALA A 123 -1.07 7.68 -15.87
CA ALA A 123 -1.78 6.50 -16.35
C ALA A 123 -2.15 5.51 -15.22
N PHE A 124 -1.84 5.81 -13.96
CA PHE A 124 -2.14 4.92 -12.84
C PHE A 124 -3.67 4.82 -12.59
N PRO A 125 -4.22 3.60 -12.38
CA PRO A 125 -3.57 2.31 -12.54
C PRO A 125 -3.50 1.88 -14.01
N ALA A 126 -2.30 1.53 -14.49
CA ALA A 126 -2.08 1.10 -15.85
C ALA A 126 -2.28 -0.43 -15.98
N PRO A 127 -3.13 -0.95 -16.89
CA PRO A 127 -3.39 -2.39 -16.98
C PRO A 127 -2.15 -3.25 -17.20
N VAL A 128 -1.18 -2.77 -17.98
CA VAL A 128 0.08 -3.50 -18.25
C VAL A 128 0.94 -3.66 -16.99
N MET A 129 0.72 -2.84 -15.95
CA MET A 129 1.43 -2.91 -14.66
C MET A 129 0.76 -3.82 -13.64
N ALA A 130 -0.38 -4.45 -13.96
CA ALA A 130 -1.07 -5.38 -13.05
C ALA A 130 -0.14 -6.46 -12.44
N PRO A 131 0.82 -7.07 -13.18
CA PRO A 131 1.75 -8.03 -12.58
C PRO A 131 2.65 -7.43 -11.48
N VAL A 132 3.04 -6.16 -11.62
CA VAL A 132 3.83 -5.45 -10.61
C VAL A 132 2.95 -5.15 -9.40
N TYR A 133 1.71 -4.67 -9.60
CA TYR A 133 0.78 -4.39 -8.50
C TYR A 133 0.51 -5.66 -7.67
N SER A 134 0.26 -6.79 -8.34
CA SER A 134 0.07 -8.09 -7.68
C SER A 134 1.33 -8.51 -6.92
N SER A 135 2.51 -8.42 -7.53
CA SER A 135 3.77 -8.80 -6.86
C SER A 135 4.01 -7.99 -5.58
N LEU A 136 3.74 -6.68 -5.60
CA LEU A 136 3.89 -5.82 -4.44
C LEU A 136 2.87 -6.16 -3.34
N LEU A 137 1.63 -6.48 -3.71
CA LEU A 137 0.61 -6.87 -2.75
C LEU A 137 0.98 -8.18 -2.04
N THR A 138 1.46 -9.17 -2.79
CA THR A 138 1.98 -10.42 -2.23
C THR A 138 3.15 -10.15 -1.28
N LEU A 139 4.08 -9.24 -1.62
CA LEU A 139 5.20 -8.88 -0.73
C LEU A 139 4.72 -8.20 0.57
N PHE A 140 3.67 -7.38 0.51
CA PHE A 140 3.04 -6.86 1.72
C PHE A 140 2.42 -7.97 2.57
N ALA A 141 1.72 -8.91 1.95
CA ALA A 141 1.10 -10.05 2.62
C ALA A 141 2.14 -10.90 3.37
N LEU A 142 3.27 -11.21 2.73
CA LEU A 142 4.35 -12.04 3.28
C LEU A 142 5.16 -11.36 4.39
N ASN A 143 5.21 -10.03 4.43
CA ASN A 143 5.94 -9.31 5.47
C ASN A 143 5.25 -9.48 6.83
N SER A 144 5.98 -9.62 7.93
CA SER A 144 5.38 -9.67 9.28
C SER A 144 5.06 -8.29 9.86
N THR A 145 5.64 -7.22 9.29
CA THR A 145 5.46 -5.86 9.79
C THR A 145 4.12 -5.29 9.31
N ARG A 146 3.29 -4.86 10.25
CA ARG A 146 1.98 -4.27 10.00
C ARG A 146 1.96 -2.84 10.54
N SER A 147 2.02 -1.86 9.65
CA SER A 147 1.89 -0.43 9.98
C SER A 147 0.73 0.19 9.20
N GLY A 148 0.28 1.39 9.60
CA GLY A 148 -0.77 2.12 8.87
C GLY A 148 -0.43 2.30 7.39
N SER A 149 0.83 2.66 7.09
CA SER A 149 1.32 2.81 5.71
C SER A 149 1.27 1.53 4.87
N VAL A 150 1.41 0.35 5.50
CA VAL A 150 1.26 -0.94 4.80
C VAL A 150 -0.19 -1.14 4.38
N TYR A 151 -1.14 -0.89 5.27
CA TYR A 151 -2.56 -1.03 4.97
C TYR A 151 -3.01 -0.03 3.89
N GLU A 152 -2.64 1.25 4.02
CA GLU A 152 -2.92 2.28 3.03
C GLU A 152 -2.34 1.91 1.65
N SER A 153 -1.08 1.49 1.60
CA SER A 153 -0.44 1.09 0.33
C SER A 153 -1.07 -0.17 -0.27
N SER A 154 -1.44 -1.15 0.56
CA SER A 154 -2.12 -2.36 0.09
C SER A 154 -3.51 -2.04 -0.48
N GLN A 155 -4.26 -1.13 0.12
CA GLN A 155 -5.56 -0.71 -0.38
C GLN A 155 -5.44 -0.08 -1.77
N VAL A 156 -4.46 0.80 -1.98
CA VAL A 156 -4.15 1.39 -3.28
C VAL A 156 -3.92 0.31 -4.34
N LEU A 157 -3.16 -0.74 -4.01
CA LEU A 157 -2.87 -1.84 -4.93
C LEU A 157 -4.11 -2.70 -5.22
N VAL A 158 -4.95 -2.97 -4.22
CA VAL A 158 -6.19 -3.72 -4.43
C VAL A 158 -7.15 -2.93 -5.32
N GLU A 159 -7.35 -1.65 -5.06
CA GLU A 159 -8.19 -0.77 -5.89
C GLU A 159 -7.66 -0.70 -7.33
N ALA A 160 -6.34 -0.61 -7.51
CA ALA A 160 -5.70 -0.65 -8.81
C ALA A 160 -6.01 -1.95 -9.56
N LEU A 161 -5.80 -3.11 -8.93
CA LEU A 161 -6.05 -4.43 -9.52
C LEU A 161 -7.52 -4.66 -9.87
N LEU A 162 -8.44 -4.26 -8.98
CA LEU A 162 -9.87 -4.36 -9.22
C LEU A 162 -10.34 -3.43 -10.36
N SER A 163 -9.73 -2.24 -10.48
CA SER A 163 -10.07 -1.23 -11.49
C SER A 163 -9.63 -1.63 -12.90
N VAL A 164 -8.39 -2.14 -13.06
CA VAL A 164 -7.87 -2.54 -14.39
C VAL A 164 -8.53 -3.81 -14.94
N GLY A 165 -9.19 -4.58 -14.06
CA GLY A 165 -9.80 -5.86 -14.39
C GLY A 165 -8.76 -6.97 -14.46
N ILE A 166 -8.92 -7.97 -13.59
CA ILE A 166 -8.03 -9.13 -13.50
C ILE A 166 -8.77 -10.42 -13.85
N SER A 167 -8.02 -11.43 -14.27
CA SER A 167 -8.55 -12.77 -14.56
C SER A 167 -9.08 -13.44 -13.29
N GLY A 168 -9.88 -14.50 -13.44
CA GLY A 168 -10.38 -15.27 -12.30
C GLY A 168 -9.28 -15.86 -11.41
N ALA A 169 -8.16 -16.31 -12.00
CA ALA A 169 -7.03 -16.84 -11.24
C ALA A 169 -6.34 -15.73 -10.41
N GLU A 170 -6.09 -14.58 -11.04
CA GLU A 170 -5.51 -13.41 -10.37
C GLU A 170 -6.45 -12.88 -9.27
N TYR A 171 -7.76 -12.93 -9.48
CA TYR A 171 -8.76 -12.54 -8.49
C TYR A 171 -8.74 -13.43 -7.25
N ILE A 172 -8.56 -14.74 -7.43
CA ILE A 172 -8.39 -15.69 -6.33
C ILE A 172 -7.09 -15.40 -5.56
N SER A 173 -5.99 -15.13 -6.26
CA SER A 173 -4.72 -14.72 -5.64
C SER A 173 -4.83 -13.42 -4.87
N LEU A 174 -5.52 -12.41 -5.43
CA LEU A 174 -5.81 -11.14 -4.77
C LEU A 174 -6.55 -11.36 -3.43
N ILE A 175 -7.59 -12.20 -3.43
CA ILE A 175 -8.33 -12.54 -2.21
C ILE A 175 -7.41 -13.22 -1.18
N ALA A 176 -6.56 -14.14 -1.61
CA ALA A 176 -5.63 -14.85 -0.73
C ALA A 176 -4.61 -13.90 -0.08
N ASP A 177 -4.03 -12.98 -0.85
CA ASP A 177 -3.08 -11.99 -0.34
C ASP A 177 -3.73 -11.07 0.70
N ILE A 178 -4.99 -10.68 0.50
CA ILE A 178 -5.72 -9.84 1.46
C ILE A 178 -6.10 -10.64 2.71
N ASP A 179 -6.48 -11.91 2.58
CA ASP A 179 -6.78 -12.73 3.75
C ASP A 179 -5.53 -12.91 4.64
N GLU A 180 -4.36 -13.07 4.03
CA GLU A 180 -3.06 -13.08 4.72
C GLU A 180 -2.74 -11.73 5.39
N LEU A 181 -3.00 -10.61 4.71
CA LEU A 181 -2.84 -9.26 5.27
C LEU A 181 -3.74 -9.03 6.50
N THR A 182 -4.98 -9.51 6.44
CA THR A 182 -5.95 -9.36 7.55
C THR A 182 -5.59 -10.26 8.74
N GLY A 183 -4.87 -11.36 8.50
CA GLY A 183 -4.24 -12.23 9.51
C GLY A 183 -5.12 -12.63 10.71
N GLN A 184 -4.47 -13.09 11.78
CA GLN A 184 -5.13 -13.37 13.08
C GLN A 184 -5.09 -12.17 14.04
N ALA A 185 -4.25 -11.17 13.78
CA ALA A 185 -4.10 -9.96 14.60
C ALA A 185 -5.10 -8.86 14.22
N PHE A 186 -6.32 -9.25 13.84
CA PHE A 186 -7.39 -8.34 13.49
C PHE A 186 -7.77 -7.49 14.70
N GLY A 187 -7.56 -6.17 14.59
CA GLY A 187 -7.79 -5.20 15.67
C GLY A 187 -8.84 -4.16 15.29
N ILE A 188 -9.30 -3.38 16.28
CA ILE A 188 -10.30 -2.33 16.07
C ILE A 188 -9.80 -1.25 15.09
N ASP A 189 -8.50 -1.00 15.09
CA ASP A 189 -7.87 -0.01 14.22
C ASP A 189 -7.97 -0.38 12.72
N LEU A 190 -8.23 -1.66 12.42
CA LEU A 190 -8.38 -2.16 11.05
C LEU A 190 -9.79 -2.04 10.48
N ILE A 191 -10.78 -1.68 11.30
CA ILE A 191 -12.18 -1.72 10.87
C ILE A 191 -12.48 -0.80 9.70
N TYR A 192 -11.92 0.42 9.68
CA TYR A 192 -12.18 1.33 8.57
C TYR A 192 -11.51 0.84 7.28
N TRP A 193 -10.26 0.38 7.37
CA TRP A 193 -9.58 -0.23 6.23
C TRP A 193 -10.37 -1.43 5.67
N VAL A 194 -10.90 -2.29 6.54
CA VAL A 194 -11.77 -3.41 6.15
C VAL A 194 -13.05 -2.96 5.46
N LEU A 195 -13.72 -1.93 5.97
CA LEU A 195 -14.95 -1.44 5.38
C LEU A 195 -14.70 -0.87 3.97
N ASP A 196 -13.63 -0.10 3.81
CA ASP A 196 -13.22 0.45 2.51
C ASP A 196 -12.87 -0.68 1.52
N MET A 197 -12.18 -1.72 2.01
CA MET A 197 -11.89 -2.93 1.24
C MET A 197 -13.16 -3.61 0.73
N ILE A 198 -14.16 -3.82 1.59
CA ILE A 198 -15.42 -4.44 1.17
C ILE A 198 -16.13 -3.57 0.13
N GLU A 199 -16.17 -2.25 0.32
CA GLU A 199 -16.78 -1.34 -0.64
C GLU A 199 -16.11 -1.42 -2.02
N SER A 200 -14.78 -1.50 -2.06
CA SER A 200 -14.01 -1.68 -3.30
C SER A 200 -14.36 -2.97 -4.01
N PHE A 201 -14.51 -4.09 -3.30
CA PHE A 201 -14.94 -5.37 -3.86
C PHE A 201 -16.39 -5.38 -4.35
N MET A 202 -17.28 -4.64 -3.68
CA MET A 202 -18.69 -4.54 -4.05
C MET A 202 -18.91 -3.70 -5.30
N ARG A 203 -18.04 -2.70 -5.53
CA ARG A 203 -18.07 -1.85 -6.73
C ARG A 203 -17.44 -2.51 -7.96
N ALA A 204 -16.49 -3.41 -7.75
CA ALA A 204 -15.73 -4.06 -8.80
C ALA A 204 -16.48 -5.24 -9.45
N SER A 205 -15.99 -5.67 -10.62
CA SER A 205 -16.41 -6.93 -11.21
C SER A 205 -16.00 -8.10 -10.30
N ALA A 206 -16.81 -9.17 -10.29
CA ALA A 206 -16.53 -10.38 -9.51
C ALA A 206 -16.34 -11.60 -10.43
N PRO A 207 -15.13 -11.80 -11.00
CA PRO A 207 -14.78 -13.00 -11.77
C PRO A 207 -15.05 -14.31 -11.03
N ASP A 208 -14.92 -14.30 -9.70
CA ASP A 208 -15.34 -15.39 -8.80
C ASP A 208 -16.28 -14.86 -7.71
N ALA A 209 -17.57 -14.80 -8.02
CA ALA A 209 -18.59 -14.33 -7.08
C ALA A 209 -18.66 -15.16 -5.80
N LYS A 210 -18.47 -16.49 -5.89
CA LYS A 210 -18.52 -17.37 -4.71
C LYS A 210 -17.32 -17.15 -3.80
N GLY A 211 -16.12 -17.05 -4.39
CA GLY A 211 -14.90 -16.72 -3.65
C GLY A 211 -15.00 -15.36 -2.97
N ARG A 212 -15.52 -14.35 -3.67
CA ARG A 212 -15.78 -13.02 -3.09
C ARG A 212 -16.71 -13.10 -1.89
N ASP A 213 -17.86 -13.75 -2.02
CA ASP A 213 -18.84 -13.81 -0.95
C ASP A 213 -18.28 -14.52 0.31
N ALA A 214 -17.54 -15.62 0.12
CA ALA A 214 -16.85 -16.32 1.21
C ALA A 214 -15.78 -15.43 1.89
N PHE A 215 -15.02 -14.68 1.11
CA PHE A 215 -14.02 -13.74 1.61
C PHE A 215 -14.63 -12.59 2.42
N LEU A 216 -15.65 -11.92 1.88
CA LEU A 216 -16.34 -10.83 2.56
C LEU A 216 -16.97 -11.32 3.87
N HIS A 217 -17.48 -12.56 3.89
CA HIS A 217 -17.99 -13.18 5.11
C HIS A 217 -16.87 -13.39 6.12
N SER A 218 -15.74 -13.98 5.72
CA SER A 218 -14.57 -14.22 6.58
C SER A 218 -14.11 -12.92 7.26
N ILE A 219 -14.00 -11.84 6.49
CA ILE A 219 -13.59 -10.53 7.00
C ILE A 219 -14.60 -9.96 8.00
N LEU A 220 -15.91 -10.02 7.71
CA LEU A 220 -16.93 -9.54 8.65
C LEU A 220 -16.99 -10.40 9.93
N ALA A 221 -16.78 -11.71 9.82
CA ALA A 221 -16.69 -12.61 10.95
C ALA A 221 -15.49 -12.27 11.86
N LYS A 222 -14.35 -11.84 11.29
CA LYS A 222 -13.20 -11.35 12.07
C LYS A 222 -13.53 -10.07 12.87
N ALA A 223 -14.50 -9.27 12.46
CA ALA A 223 -14.94 -8.07 13.18
C ALA A 223 -15.92 -8.36 14.33
N ALA A 224 -16.62 -9.50 14.32
CA ALA A 224 -17.66 -9.83 15.29
C ALA A 224 -17.20 -9.81 16.77
N PRO A 225 -16.02 -10.36 17.14
CA PRO A 225 -15.52 -10.32 18.52
C PRO A 225 -15.31 -8.90 19.06
N PHE A 226 -15.12 -7.91 18.17
CA PHE A 226 -14.85 -6.52 18.54
C PHE A 226 -16.09 -5.64 18.53
N SER A 227 -17.25 -6.15 18.09
CA SER A 227 -18.51 -5.41 17.92
C SER A 227 -18.88 -4.48 19.10
N ARG A 228 -18.67 -4.94 20.34
CA ARG A 228 -18.95 -4.16 21.57
C ARG A 228 -17.96 -3.02 21.80
N ARG A 229 -16.72 -3.16 21.31
CA ARG A 229 -15.64 -2.18 21.45
C ARG A 229 -15.58 -1.19 20.29
N LEU A 230 -16.30 -1.46 19.19
CA LEU A 230 -16.42 -0.53 18.07
C LEU A 230 -17.11 0.77 18.49
N SER A 231 -16.81 1.86 17.80
CA SER A 231 -17.57 3.10 17.94
C SER A 231 -19.00 2.92 17.42
N THR A 232 -19.92 3.82 17.80
CA THR A 232 -21.29 3.80 17.28
C THR A 232 -21.33 3.92 15.76
N LEU A 233 -20.46 4.75 15.18
CA LEU A 233 -20.36 4.91 13.73
C LEU A 233 -19.88 3.62 13.04
N GLN A 234 -18.84 2.98 13.58
CA GLN A 234 -18.32 1.70 13.08
C GLN A 234 -19.38 0.59 13.14
N ARG A 235 -20.14 0.50 14.25
CA ARG A 235 -21.25 -0.46 14.35
C ARG A 235 -22.31 -0.25 13.29
N ILE A 236 -22.68 1.01 13.03
CA ILE A 236 -23.68 1.35 12.00
C ILE A 236 -23.15 0.98 10.61
N ALA A 237 -21.90 1.30 10.30
CA ALA A 237 -21.28 0.98 9.01
C ALA A 237 -21.22 -0.53 8.78
N VAL A 238 -20.73 -1.30 9.75
CA VAL A 238 -20.69 -2.77 9.70
C VAL A 238 -22.10 -3.36 9.54
N LYS A 239 -23.10 -2.86 10.29
CA LYS A 239 -24.50 -3.29 10.17
C LYS A 239 -25.07 -3.07 8.78
N ARG A 240 -24.88 -1.86 8.25
CA ARG A 240 -25.39 -1.49 6.94
C ARG A 240 -24.79 -2.38 5.86
N LEU A 241 -23.48 -2.55 5.90
CA LEU A 241 -22.75 -3.30 4.91
C LEU A 241 -23.06 -4.82 4.99
N ALA A 242 -23.21 -5.38 6.19
CA ALA A 242 -23.73 -6.74 6.36
C ALA A 242 -25.14 -6.88 5.75
N GLY A 243 -26.02 -5.90 5.97
CA GLY A 243 -27.37 -5.90 5.38
C GLY A 243 -27.37 -5.80 3.85
N GLU A 244 -26.48 -5.01 3.25
CA GLU A 244 -26.29 -4.93 1.80
C GLU A 244 -25.82 -6.26 1.20
N LEU A 245 -25.10 -7.08 1.98
CA LEU A 245 -24.68 -8.43 1.63
C LEU A 245 -25.73 -9.51 1.96
N GLY A 246 -26.88 -9.12 2.51
CA GLY A 246 -27.95 -10.03 2.92
C GLY A 246 -27.65 -10.79 4.22
N TRP A 247 -26.79 -10.25 5.09
CA TRP A 247 -26.36 -10.89 6.33
C TRP A 247 -26.86 -10.13 7.57
N SER A 248 -27.26 -10.86 8.61
CA SER A 248 -27.48 -10.28 9.94
C SER A 248 -26.24 -10.48 10.82
N LEU A 249 -25.93 -9.49 11.66
CA LEU A 249 -24.83 -9.65 12.63
C LEU A 249 -25.13 -10.71 13.70
N ASP A 250 -26.41 -11.03 13.93
CA ASP A 250 -26.82 -12.13 14.80
C ASP A 250 -26.38 -13.49 14.23
N GLU A 251 -26.40 -13.66 12.90
CA GLU A 251 -25.85 -14.85 12.21
C GLU A 251 -24.31 -14.89 12.22
N VAL A 252 -23.64 -13.74 12.36
CA VAL A 252 -22.18 -13.62 12.53
C VAL A 252 -21.77 -13.74 14.01
N GLY A 253 -22.70 -14.17 14.90
CA GLY A 253 -22.42 -14.46 16.31
C GLY A 253 -22.51 -13.26 17.25
N VAL A 254 -23.14 -12.15 16.84
CA VAL A 254 -23.37 -10.97 17.65
C VAL A 254 -24.86 -10.84 17.93
N SER A 255 -25.37 -11.32 19.07
CA SER A 255 -26.72 -10.93 19.49
C SER A 255 -26.72 -9.43 19.77
N VAL A 256 -27.40 -8.68 18.94
CA VAL A 256 -27.76 -7.29 19.24
C VAL A 256 -29.15 -7.34 19.85
N ASP A 257 -29.27 -7.91 21.04
CA ASP A 257 -30.45 -7.66 21.85
C ASP A 257 -30.50 -6.16 22.14
N SER A 258 -31.39 -5.51 21.41
CA SER A 258 -31.90 -4.19 21.66
C SER A 258 -32.68 -4.21 22.96
N GLU A 259 -32.19 -3.54 23.99
CA GLU A 259 -32.92 -3.03 25.15
C GLU A 259 -31.89 -2.17 25.91
N THR A 260 -32.04 -0.88 26.22
CA THR A 260 -33.16 0.05 26.46
C THR A 260 -32.49 1.45 26.60
N ASN A 261 -33.05 2.64 26.42
CA ASN A 261 -34.35 3.18 26.06
C ASN A 261 -34.09 4.70 26.02
N ASP A 262 -33.79 5.27 24.84
CA ASP A 262 -33.66 6.73 24.68
C ASP A 262 -34.91 7.23 23.93
N ASP A 263 -36.08 6.83 24.44
CA ASP A 263 -37.34 7.40 24.01
C ASP A 263 -37.43 8.82 24.58
N VAL A 264 -37.14 9.78 23.71
CA VAL A 264 -37.20 11.24 23.93
C VAL A 264 -38.55 11.66 24.54
N SER A 265 -39.59 10.84 24.38
CA SER A 265 -40.92 11.01 25.00
C SER A 265 -40.87 11.08 26.53
N TYR A 266 -40.00 10.31 27.21
CA TYR A 266 -39.89 10.35 28.68
C TYR A 266 -39.22 11.61 29.23
N ARG A 267 -38.37 12.30 28.44
CA ARG A 267 -37.73 13.56 28.88
C ARG A 267 -38.70 14.74 28.90
N PHE A 268 -39.76 14.70 28.09
CA PHE A 268 -40.77 15.77 28.05
C PHE A 268 -41.90 15.62 29.08
N GLU A 269 -42.11 14.42 29.64
CA GLU A 269 -43.05 14.21 30.74
C GLU A 269 -42.50 14.71 32.09
N GLY A 270 -41.19 14.57 32.33
CA GLY A 270 -40.54 15.12 33.53
C GLY A 270 -40.52 16.65 33.59
N LEU A 271 -40.54 17.33 32.43
CA LEU A 271 -40.56 18.79 32.32
C LEU A 271 -41.95 19.41 32.49
N ARG A 272 -43.03 18.63 32.33
CA ARG A 272 -44.42 19.09 32.56
C ARG A 272 -44.88 18.96 34.01
N MET A 273 -44.24 18.11 34.82
CA MET A 273 -44.59 17.90 36.23
C MET A 273 -43.86 18.86 37.20
N ALA A 274 -42.92 19.67 36.73
CA ALA A 274 -42.14 20.62 37.54
C ALA A 274 -42.66 22.08 37.46
N GLY A 275 -43.83 22.30 36.86
CA GLY A 275 -44.44 23.62 36.69
C GLY A 275 -45.91 23.61 37.10
N ASN A 276 -46.20 23.36 38.37
CA ASN A 276 -47.42 23.81 39.06
C ASN A 276 -47.18 23.86 40.57
#